data_AF-A0A948RGS9-F1
#
_entry.id   AF-A0A948RGS9-F1
#
_cell.length_a   1.000
_cell.length_b   1.000
_cell.length_c   1.000
_cell.angle_alpha   90.00
_cell.angle_beta   90.00
_cell.angle_gamma   90.00
#
_symmetry.space_group_name_H-M   'P 1'
#
loop_
_entity.id
_entity.type
_entity.pdbx_description
1 polymer ?
#
loop_
_entity_poly.entity_id
_entity_poly.type
_entity_poly.pdbx_seq_one_letter_code
_entity_poly.pdbx_strand_id
1 'polypeptide(L)' 'TIAELEIGTRATEALAKAGITQVGQFMDKLAEGENVALAIEGFGRKSLIDLKKKLRALGYKLNEATETSVA' A
#
# COMPACT_ATOMS: atom_id res chain seq x y z
N THR A 1 -5.72 -9.23 4.24
CA THR A 1 -5.56 -8.98 2.79
C THR A 1 -5.83 -7.52 2.48
N ILE A 2 -5.43 -6.99 1.31
CA ILE A 2 -5.68 -5.58 0.95
C ILE A 2 -7.20 -5.29 0.88
N ALA A 3 -8.02 -6.28 0.52
CA ALA A 3 -9.47 -6.15 0.44
C ALA A 3 -10.12 -5.85 1.82
N GLU A 4 -9.61 -6.45 2.89
CA GLU A 4 -10.10 -6.25 4.26
C GLU A 4 -9.75 -4.86 4.83
N LEU A 5 -8.83 -4.13 4.20
CA LEU A 5 -8.49 -2.78 4.62
C LEU A 5 -9.58 -1.76 4.26
N GLU A 6 -10.51 -2.11 3.37
CA GLU A 6 -11.56 -1.23 2.86
C GLU A 6 -11.02 0.17 2.47
N ILE A 7 -9.89 0.18 1.74
CA ILE A 7 -9.24 1.41 1.23
C ILE A 7 -9.95 2.00 0.00
N GLY A 8 -11.07 1.39 -0.39
CA GLY A 8 -11.86 1.72 -1.57
C GLY A 8 -11.70 0.69 -2.68
N THR A 9 -12.82 0.28 -3.29
CA THR A 9 -12.91 -0.78 -4.30
C THR A 9 -11.95 -0.57 -5.46
N ARG A 10 -11.86 0.67 -5.97
CA ARG A 10 -10.91 1.02 -7.04
C ARG A 10 -9.45 0.79 -6.67
N ALA A 11 -9.05 1.14 -5.45
CA ALA A 11 -7.66 0.97 -4.99
C ALA A 11 -7.34 -0.52 -4.83
N THR A 12 -8.25 -1.29 -4.23
CA THR A 12 -8.12 -2.74 -4.07
C THR A 12 -8.04 -3.44 -5.42
N GLU A 13 -8.91 -3.10 -6.37
CA GLU A 13 -8.91 -3.67 -7.73
C GLU A 13 -7.64 -3.29 -8.51
N ALA A 14 -7.18 -2.04 -8.39
CA ALA A 14 -5.95 -1.59 -9.04
C ALA A 14 -4.73 -2.35 -8.51
N LEU A 15 -4.64 -2.52 -7.18
CA LEU A 15 -3.59 -3.33 -6.55
C LEU A 15 -3.70 -4.80 -6.94
N ALA A 16 -4.91 -5.38 -6.97
CA ALA A 16 -5.13 -6.76 -7.38
C ALA A 16 -4.71 -7.00 -8.85
N LYS A 17 -5.00 -6.06 -9.75
CA LYS A 17 -4.52 -6.09 -11.15
C LYS A 17 -3.00 -6.02 -11.25
N ALA A 18 -2.35 -5.30 -10.34
CA ALA A 18 -0.90 -5.28 -10.21
C ALA A 18 -0.31 -6.53 -9.51
N GLY A 19 -1.14 -7.52 -9.15
CA GLY A 19 -0.73 -8.73 -8.43
C GLY A 19 -0.52 -8.53 -6.93
N ILE A 20 -0.92 -7.36 -6.40
CA ILE A 20 -0.77 -6.97 -5.00
C ILE A 20 -2.09 -7.23 -4.28
N THR A 21 -2.20 -8.39 -3.64
CA THR A 21 -3.40 -8.80 -2.90
C THR A 21 -3.19 -8.78 -1.39
N GLN A 22 -1.93 -8.78 -0.96
CA GLN A 22 -1.53 -8.79 0.44
C GLN A 22 -0.79 -7.51 0.84
N VAL A 23 -0.85 -7.20 2.14
CA VAL A 23 -0.18 -6.03 2.72
C VAL A 23 1.33 -6.12 2.52
N GLY A 24 1.94 -7.29 2.74
CA GLY A 24 3.38 -7.50 2.53
C GLY A 24 3.81 -7.18 1.10
N GLN A 25 3.09 -7.69 0.09
CA GLN A 25 3.36 -7.38 -1.32
C GLN A 25 3.26 -5.88 -1.62
N PHE A 26 2.31 -5.18 -0.99
CA PHE A 26 2.21 -3.73 -1.14
C PHE A 26 3.41 -3.02 -0.50
N MET A 27 3.85 -3.47 0.67
CA MET A 27 5.03 -2.90 1.33
C MET A 27 6.30 -3.12 0.52
N ASP A 28 6.48 -4.31 -0.06
CA ASP A 28 7.59 -4.59 -0.98
C ASP A 28 7.54 -3.67 -2.21
N LYS A 29 6.35 -3.49 -2.79
CA LYS A 29 6.15 -2.57 -3.92
C LYS A 29 6.42 -1.12 -3.56
N LEU A 30 6.03 -0.71 -2.36
CA LEU A 30 6.29 0.62 -1.84
C LEU A 30 7.79 0.83 -1.60
N ALA A 31 8.50 -0.21 -1.17
CA ALA A 31 9.96 -0.22 -1.01
C ALA A 31 10.71 -0.17 -2.35
N GLU A 32 10.17 -0.80 -3.41
CA GLU A 32 10.67 -0.63 -4.78
C GLU A 32 10.52 0.82 -5.27
N GLY A 33 9.49 1.52 -4.80
CA GLY A 33 9.36 2.97 -4.95
C GLY A 33 7.91 3.44 -5.10
N GLU A 34 7.60 4.59 -4.51
CA GLU A 34 6.27 5.20 -4.58
C GLU A 34 5.81 5.49 -6.02
N ASN A 35 6.75 5.78 -6.93
CA ASN A 35 6.44 6.01 -8.34
C ASN A 35 5.85 4.76 -9.01
N VAL A 36 6.27 3.56 -8.61
CA VAL A 36 5.76 2.30 -9.17
C VAL A 36 4.34 2.05 -8.69
N ALA A 37 4.05 2.35 -7.42
CA ALA A 37 2.69 2.30 -6.89
C ALA A 37 1.78 3.33 -7.60
N LEU A 38 2.25 4.57 -7.79
CA LEU A 38 1.51 5.63 -8.49
C LEU A 38 1.32 5.38 -10.00
N ALA A 39 2.14 4.52 -10.60
CA ALA A 39 2.01 4.13 -12.00
C ALA A 39 0.90 3.08 -12.22
N ILE A 40 0.36 2.47 -11.16
CA ILE A 40 -0.72 1.50 -11.26
C ILE A 40 -2.01 2.24 -11.66
N GLU A 41 -2.56 1.87 -12.81
CA GLU A 41 -3.79 2.47 -13.32
C GLU A 41 -4.97 2.22 -12.36
N GLY A 42 -5.60 3.30 -11.91
CA GLY A 42 -6.66 3.27 -10.89
C GLY A 42 -6.16 3.39 -9.44
N PHE A 43 -4.84 3.41 -9.21
CA PHE A 43 -4.24 3.66 -7.91
C PHE A 43 -3.50 5.02 -7.91
N GLY A 44 -4.13 6.03 -7.31
CA GLY A 44 -3.60 7.39 -7.26
C GLY A 44 -3.12 7.82 -5.87
N ARG A 45 -2.69 9.09 -5.76
CA ARG A 45 -2.25 9.69 -4.49
C ARG A 45 -3.28 9.54 -3.37
N LYS A 46 -4.58 9.67 -3.70
CA LYS A 46 -5.67 9.48 -2.73
C LYS A 46 -5.71 8.06 -2.18
N SER A 47 -5.67 7.06 -3.07
CA SER A 47 -5.61 5.64 -2.70
C SER A 47 -4.40 5.31 -1.83
N LEU A 48 -3.25 5.92 -2.14
CA LEU A 48 -2.00 5.76 -1.38
C LEU A 48 -2.13 6.33 0.04
N ILE A 49 -2.76 7.50 0.19
CA ILE A 49 -3.03 8.11 1.49
C ILE A 49 -4.00 7.25 2.31
N ASP A 50 -5.11 6.79 1.71
CA ASP A 50 -6.10 5.97 2.40
C ASP A 50 -5.51 4.63 2.84
N LEU A 51 -4.69 4.00 2.00
CA LEU A 51 -3.96 2.79 2.36
C LEU A 51 -2.96 3.03 3.48
N LYS A 52 -2.16 4.10 3.41
CA LYS A 52 -1.24 4.48 4.50
C LYS A 52 -1.98 4.71 5.83
N LYS A 53 -3.14 5.37 5.80
CA LYS A 53 -3.98 5.59 6.99
C LYS A 53 -4.49 4.28 7.57
N LYS A 54 -5.01 3.38 6.74
CA LYS A 54 -5.52 2.07 7.19
C LYS A 54 -4.42 1.20 7.79
N LEU A 55 -3.26 1.15 7.15
CA LEU A 55 -2.09 0.45 7.66
C LEU A 55 -1.64 1.03 9.01
N ARG A 56 -1.60 2.36 9.15
CA ARG A 56 -1.31 3.01 10.45
C ARG A 56 -2.35 2.68 11.52
N ALA A 57 -3.64 2.60 11.14
CA ALA A 57 -4.73 2.23 12.05
C ALA A 57 -4.62 0.77 12.53
N LEU A 58 -4.04 -0.12 11.72
CA LEU A 58 -3.74 -1.51 12.09
C LEU A 58 -2.49 -1.65 12.97
N GLY A 59 -1.84 -0.55 13.33
CA GLY A 59 -0.61 -0.56 14.11
C GLY A 59 0.65 -0.81 13.27
N TYR A 60 0.55 -0.86 11.93
CA TYR A 60 1.74 -0.86 11.08
C TYR A 60 2.35 0.55 11.13
N LYS A 61 3.57 0.63 11.69
CA LYS A 61 4.38 1.84 11.60
C LYS A 61 4.87 2.02 10.16
N LEU A 62 4.04 2.65 9.34
CA LEU A 62 4.51 3.31 8.12
C LEU A 62 5.30 4.53 8.55
N ASN A 63 6.53 4.30 9.01
CA ASN A 63 7.51 5.36 9.11
C ASN A 63 7.74 5.84 7.68
N GLU A 64 7.45 7.10 7.41
CA GLU A 64 7.83 7.71 6.15
C GLU A 64 9.37 7.65 6.09
N ALA A 65 9.88 6.85 5.16
CA ALA A 65 11.27 6.45 5.04
C ALA A 65 11.76 5.48 6.14
N THR A 66 12.33 4.38 5.68
CA THR A 66 13.50 3.70 6.27
C THR A 66 13.76 3.99 7.76
N GLU A 67 13.22 3.17 8.64
CA GLU A 67 13.98 2.84 9.84
C GLU A 67 13.94 1.32 10.01
N THR A 68 14.95 0.73 9.39
CA THR A 68 15.58 -0.54 9.69
C THR A 68 15.11 -1.17 11.00
N SER A 69 14.22 -2.16 10.90
CA SER A 69 14.12 -3.19 11.94
C SER A 69 15.16 -4.27 11.61
N VAL A 70 16.41 -4.02 11.98
CA VAL A 70 17.40 -5.08 12.19
C VAL A 70 17.48 -5.29 13.70
N ALA A 71 17.15 -6.52 14.07
CA ALA A 71 17.54 -7.30 15.26
C ALA A 71 18.00 -6.55 16.52
#